data_AF-G0A3A6-F1
#
_entry.id   AF-G0A3A6-F1
#
_cell.length_a   1.000
_cell.length_b   1.000
_cell.length_c   1.000
_cell.angle_alpha   90.00
_cell.angle_beta   90.00
_cell.angle_gamma   90.00
#
_symmetry.space_group_name_H-M   'P 1'
#
loop_
_entity.id
_entity.type
_entity.pdbx_description
1 polymer ?
#
loop_
_entity_poly.entity_id
_entity_poly.type
_entity_poly.pdbx_seq_one_letter_code
_entity_poly.pdbx_strand_id
1 'polypeptide(L)' 'MGNIISQELKDKVLEMPEYRQGVNKVWVRLQDHTIHHNVFIAWGDEIVKVGESSDIPFDAEDIIELENDL' A
#
# COMPACT_ATOMS: atom_id res chain seq x y z
N MET A 1 1.18 -14.19 5.64
CA MET A 1 1.35 -13.04 4.74
C MET A 1 1.48 -11.82 5.63
N GLY A 2 2.54 -11.05 5.45
CA GLY A 2 2.73 -9.81 6.16
C GLY A 2 1.89 -8.71 5.52
N ASN A 3 1.28 -7.85 6.35
CA ASN A 3 0.56 -6.67 5.88
C ASN A 3 1.37 -5.39 6.11
N ILE A 4 2.63 -5.52 6.53
CA ILE A 4 3.53 -4.40 6.83
C ILE A 4 4.50 -4.25 5.68
N ILE A 5 4.55 -3.08 5.08
CA ILE A 5 5.48 -2.76 3.99
C ILE A 5 6.89 -2.50 4.52
N SER A 6 7.88 -2.52 3.64
CA SER A 6 9.27 -2.23 4.01
C SER A 6 9.45 -0.79 4.52
N GLN A 7 10.51 -0.54 5.30
CA GLN A 7 10.81 0.81 5.81
C GLN A 7 11.03 1.83 4.67
N GLU A 8 11.65 1.42 3.56
CA GLU A 8 11.83 2.31 2.40
C GLU A 8 10.49 2.77 1.82
N LEU A 9 9.52 1.85 1.75
CA LEU A 9 8.19 2.14 1.26
C LEU A 9 7.38 2.98 2.26
N LYS A 10 7.56 2.74 3.56
CA LYS A 10 6.96 3.55 4.62
C LYS A 10 7.29 5.04 4.49
N ASP A 11 8.57 5.35 4.28
CA ASP A 11 9.00 6.74 4.15
C ASP A 11 8.32 7.42 2.94
N LYS A 12 8.18 6.69 1.81
CA LYS A 12 7.43 7.17 0.63
C LYS A 12 5.94 7.40 0.94
N VAL A 13 5.28 6.49 1.67
CA VAL A 13 3.86 6.63 2.04
C VAL A 13 3.64 7.85 2.94
N LEU A 14 4.53 8.08 3.91
CA LEU A 14 4.42 9.21 4.83
C LEU A 14 4.59 10.57 4.14
N GLU A 15 5.25 10.61 2.98
CA GLU A 15 5.37 11.82 2.15
C GLU A 15 4.15 12.05 1.23
N MET A 16 3.30 11.04 1.05
CA MET A 16 2.12 11.13 0.18
C MET A 16 0.96 11.87 0.86
N PRO A 17 0.11 12.58 0.08
CA PRO A 17 -1.13 13.13 0.62
C PRO A 17 -2.01 12.02 1.20
N GLU A 18 -2.62 12.30 2.35
CA GLU A 18 -3.56 11.40 2.99
C GLU A 18 -4.89 11.36 2.23
N TYR A 19 -5.45 10.16 2.10
CA TYR A 19 -6.82 9.98 1.66
C TYR A 19 -7.79 10.43 2.76
N ARG A 20 -7.67 9.85 3.96
CA ARG A 20 -8.48 10.15 5.15
C ARG A 20 -7.80 9.70 6.44
N GLN A 21 -7.73 10.57 7.44
CA GLN A 21 -7.43 10.23 8.84
C GLN A 21 -6.24 9.26 9.01
N GLY A 22 -5.06 9.59 8.46
CA GLY A 22 -3.87 8.73 8.57
C GLY A 22 -3.85 7.51 7.65
N VAL A 23 -4.74 7.47 6.64
CA VAL A 23 -4.77 6.46 5.58
C VAL A 23 -4.38 7.10 4.26
N ASN A 24 -3.44 6.48 3.54
CA ASN A 24 -3.07 6.81 2.17
C ASN A 24 -3.72 5.83 1.20
N LYS A 25 -4.10 6.33 0.01
CA LYS A 25 -4.63 5.52 -1.09
C LYS A 25 -3.59 5.51 -2.20
N VAL A 26 -3.16 4.31 -2.58
CA VAL A 26 -2.08 4.09 -3.54
C VAL A 26 -2.45 3.00 -4.54
N TRP A 27 -1.70 2.94 -5.63
CA TRP A 27 -1.53 1.69 -6.36
C TRP A 27 -0.15 1.10 -6.04
N VAL A 28 -0.05 -0.23 -6.09
CA VAL A 28 1.19 -0.95 -5.80
C VAL A 28 1.56 -1.84 -6.98
N ARG A 29 2.86 -1.96 -7.25
CA ARG A 29 3.41 -2.93 -8.21
C ARG A 29 4.17 -3.99 -7.45
N LEU A 30 3.89 -5.25 -7.79
CA LEU A 30 4.55 -6.41 -7.21
C LEU A 30 5.77 -6.85 -8.05
N GLN A 31 6.61 -7.71 -7.49
CA GLN A 31 7.78 -8.30 -8.16
C GLN A 31 7.42 -9.05 -9.46
N ASP A 32 6.23 -9.65 -9.53
CA ASP A 32 5.72 -10.34 -10.73
C ASP A 32 5.15 -9.37 -11.79
N HIS A 33 5.32 -8.05 -11.59
CA HIS A 33 4.78 -6.96 -12.38
C HIS A 33 3.26 -6.79 -12.33
N THR A 34 2.55 -7.55 -11.48
CA THR A 34 1.13 -7.32 -11.22
C THR A 34 0.94 -5.96 -10.53
N ILE A 35 -0.12 -5.25 -10.94
CA ILE A 35 -0.49 -3.96 -10.36
C ILE A 35 -1.83 -4.09 -9.64
N HIS A 36 -1.86 -3.69 -8.36
CA HIS A 36 -3.09 -3.57 -7.61
C HIS A 36 -3.42 -2.10 -7.37
N HIS A 37 -4.61 -1.69 -7.80
CA HIS A 37 -5.16 -0.36 -7.55
C HIS A 37 -6.00 -0.34 -6.27
N ASN A 38 -6.27 0.87 -5.74
CA ASN A 38 -7.08 1.06 -4.53
C ASN A 38 -6.53 0.29 -3.33
N VAL A 39 -5.22 0.37 -3.09
CA VAL A 39 -4.58 -0.17 -1.89
C VAL A 39 -4.57 0.91 -0.83
N PHE A 40 -4.99 0.57 0.39
CA PHE A 40 -5.10 1.50 1.50
C PHE A 40 -4.07 1.15 2.56
N ILE A 41 -3.24 2.12 2.91
CA ILE A 41 -2.15 1.97 3.89
C ILE A 41 -2.42 2.91 5.06
N ALA A 42 -2.52 2.36 6.27
CA ALA A 42 -2.72 3.09 7.51
C ALA A 42 -1.38 3.27 8.25
N TRP A 43 -1.26 4.39 8.98
CA TRP A 43 -0.11 4.68 9.85
C TRP A 43 1.25 4.71 9.15
N GLY A 44 1.24 4.79 7.81
CA GLY A 44 2.41 4.80 6.96
C GLY A 44 2.92 3.43 6.52
N ASP A 45 2.52 2.31 7.15
CA ASP A 45 3.11 1.00 6.84
C ASP A 45 2.15 -0.21 6.81
N GLU A 46 0.95 -0.10 7.36
CA GLU A 46 0.02 -1.23 7.44
C GLU A 46 -0.99 -1.21 6.30
N ILE A 47 -0.97 -2.23 5.43
CA ILE A 47 -2.00 -2.45 4.42
C ILE A 47 -3.27 -2.94 5.13
N VAL A 48 -4.35 -2.17 5.02
CA VAL A 48 -5.61 -2.47 5.70
C VAL A 48 -6.73 -2.89 4.76
N LYS A 49 -6.58 -2.60 3.46
CA LYS A 49 -7.63 -2.86 2.46
C LYS A 49 -7.08 -2.85 1.03
N VAL A 50 -7.65 -3.69 0.16
CA VAL A 50 -7.43 -3.67 -1.30
C VAL A 50 -8.79 -3.65 -2.01
N GLY A 51 -9.04 -2.59 -2.77
CA GLY A 51 -10.34 -2.36 -3.40
C GLY A 51 -11.46 -2.22 -2.38
N GLU A 52 -12.43 -3.14 -2.42
CA GLU A 52 -13.54 -3.19 -1.47
C GLU A 52 -13.34 -4.22 -0.35
N SER A 53 -12.30 -5.07 -0.44
CA SER A 53 -12.06 -6.16 0.51
C SER A 53 -10.94 -5.84 1.51
N SER A 54 -11.06 -6.39 2.72
CA SER A 54 -9.99 -6.45 3.72
C SER A 54 -9.06 -7.65 3.53
N ASP A 55 -9.38 -8.55 2.59
CA ASP A 55 -8.48 -9.63 2.20
C ASP A 55 -7.37 -9.06 1.30
N ILE A 56 -6.12 -9.27 1.72
CA ILE A 56 -4.93 -8.78 1.02
C ILE A 56 -4.39 -9.93 0.16
N PRO A 57 -4.46 -9.85 -1.18
CA PRO A 57 -4.22 -10.98 -2.07
C PRO A 57 -2.75 -11.20 -2.44
N PHE A 58 -1.82 -10.51 -1.79
CA PHE A 58 -0.38 -10.56 -2.04
C PHE A 58 0.40 -10.38 -0.74
N ASP A 59 1.70 -10.70 -0.72
CA ASP A 59 2.55 -10.39 0.42
C ASP A 59 3.09 -8.95 0.30
N ALA A 60 3.11 -8.22 1.41
CA ALA A 60 3.63 -6.85 1.41
C ALA A 60 5.13 -6.78 1.05
N GLU A 61 5.88 -7.86 1.29
CA GLU A 61 7.29 -7.99 0.89
C GLU A 61 7.48 -8.06 -0.63
N ASP A 62 6.44 -8.41 -1.39
CA ASP A 62 6.48 -8.49 -2.85
C ASP A 62 6.33 -7.11 -3.51
N ILE A 63 6.03 -6.05 -2.75
CA ILE A 63 5.85 -4.70 -3.30
C ILE A 63 7.21 -4.09 -3.65
N ILE A 64 7.36 -3.68 -4.91
CA ILE A 64 8.56 -2.99 -5.40
C ILE A 64 8.33 -1.50 -5.64
N GLU A 65 7.08 -1.07 -5.77
CA GLU A 65 6.73 0.31 -6.11
C GLU A 65 5.35 0.69 -5.57
N LEU A 66 5.22 1.95 -5.18
CA LEU A 66 4.00 2.59 -4.71
C LEU A 66 3.86 3.94 -5.40
N GLU A 67 2.64 4.30 -5.78
CA GLU A 67 2.31 5.63 -6.29
C GLU A 67 0.98 6.09 -5.74
N ASN A 68 0.87 7.40 -5.55
CA ASN A 68 -0.34 8.04 -5.03
C ASN A 68 -1.51 7.92 -6.02
N ASP A 69 -2.70 7.63 -5.50
CA ASP A 69 -3.93 7.38 -6.28
C ASP A 69 -5.08 8.29 -5.81
N LEU A 70 -4.76 9.56 -5.49
CA LEU A 70 -5.69 10.63 -5.13
C LEU A 70 -5.97 11.60 -6.27
#